data_AF-A0A8K0QL24-F1
#
_entry.id   AF-A0A8K0QL24-F1
#
_cell.length_a   1.000
_cell.length_b   1.000
_cell.length_c   1.000
_cell.angle_alpha   90.00
_cell.angle_beta   90.00
_cell.angle_gamma   90.00
#
_symmetry.space_group_name_H-M   'P 1'
#
loop_
_entity.id
_entity.type
_entity.pdbx_description
1 polymer ?
#
loop_
_entity_poly.entity_id
_entity_poly.type
_entity_poly.pdbx_seq_one_letter_code
_entity_poly.pdbx_strand_id
1 'polypeptide(L)'
;MDPKNDIRERLDPRGVVARRVLQTQQPEETSVTDVGWDTNGLDCLVAVIRRIYAFMPGYFHDNEEFAAAEEKNPILRYAWQMLDIPEEATDATRAQQAAEKKAVMSKLFPGDAETATHFHFLNATLGLMSDTFWSFPQFHLFAPRLQKDEGDSVWRVVPWDPPQIVAQSIIVLDCLQNPGMSLQEAVDSKFGVKKWYDDDGEADVLLVCKRPSVVRVHYYSNPDQPSRSFDELRTFDMPFTQFEGTSIVRDGRCRYAIIAIARLRRLGSEDMEHVRLYGVGGCNVSILANNPAFNASKWSVGSPSSHAYAMFFGRADHTQLSAFPEVNPDAPDTIEVEAMMHAGLLSRRAV
;
A
#
# COMPACT_ATOMS: atom_id res chain seq x y z
N MET A 1 9.27 14.40 15.55
CA MET A 1 10.05 13.38 14.84
C MET A 1 11.50 13.79 14.95
N ASP A 2 12.30 12.92 15.55
CA ASP A 2 13.72 13.12 15.76
C ASP A 2 14.49 13.01 14.43
N PRO A 3 15.10 14.10 13.92
CA PRO A 3 15.92 14.02 12.72
C PRO A 3 17.05 12.99 12.82
N LYS A 4 17.60 12.76 14.02
CA LYS A 4 18.66 11.77 14.24
C LYS A 4 18.17 10.34 14.13
N ASN A 5 16.85 10.13 14.21
CA ASN A 5 16.21 8.83 14.09
C ASN A 5 15.69 8.56 12.67
N ASP A 6 15.89 9.48 11.73
CA ASP A 6 15.53 9.28 10.32
C ASP A 6 16.51 8.28 9.66
N ILE A 7 15.96 7.28 8.96
CA ILE A 7 16.73 6.26 8.24
C ILE A 7 17.70 6.90 7.24
N ARG A 8 17.29 8.00 6.61
CA ARG A 8 18.05 8.67 5.54
C ARG A 8 19.32 9.35 6.03
N GLU A 9 19.36 9.73 7.30
CA GLU A 9 20.53 10.34 7.94
C GLU A 9 21.55 9.29 8.38
N ARG A 10 21.13 8.02 8.53
CA ARG A 10 21.93 6.94 9.10
C ARG A 10 22.41 5.94 8.05
N LEU A 11 21.65 5.77 6.97
CA LEU A 11 21.84 4.74 5.96
C LEU A 11 21.63 5.34 4.57
N ASP A 12 22.37 4.83 3.58
CA ASP A 12 22.07 5.12 2.17
C ASP A 12 20.63 4.65 1.84
N PRO A 13 19.69 5.55 1.53
CA PRO A 13 18.29 5.20 1.25
C PRO A 13 18.14 4.23 0.07
N ARG A 14 19.09 4.26 -0.88
CA ARG A 14 19.12 3.38 -2.04
C ARG A 14 19.73 2.01 -1.72
N GLY A 15 20.47 1.94 -0.62
CA GLY A 15 21.20 0.76 -0.15
C GLY A 15 20.31 -0.37 0.35
N VAL A 16 20.85 -1.59 0.31
CA VAL A 16 20.14 -2.82 0.72
C VAL A 16 19.74 -2.78 2.20
N VAL A 17 20.56 -2.16 3.05
CA VAL A 17 20.30 -2.07 4.50
C VAL A 17 19.08 -1.20 4.80
N ALA A 18 18.98 0.00 4.20
CA ALA A 18 17.81 0.87 4.38
C ALA A 18 16.51 0.19 3.91
N ARG A 19 16.54 -0.50 2.76
CA ARG A 19 15.39 -1.27 2.27
C ARG A 19 14.97 -2.36 3.24
N ARG A 20 15.94 -3.11 3.79
CA ARG A 20 15.67 -4.15 4.79
C ARG A 20 15.04 -3.56 6.05
N VAL A 21 15.55 -2.44 6.53
CA VAL A 21 15.01 -1.70 7.69
C VAL A 21 13.55 -1.29 7.44
N LEU A 22 13.27 -0.65 6.29
CA LEU A 22 11.91 -0.26 5.90
C LEU A 22 10.95 -1.46 5.82
N GLN A 23 11.44 -2.62 5.39
CA GLN A 23 10.64 -3.84 5.26
C GLN A 23 10.37 -4.54 6.59
N THR A 24 11.34 -4.58 7.50
CA THR A 24 11.32 -5.48 8.66
C THR A 24 11.05 -4.79 9.98
N GLN A 25 11.44 -3.52 10.12
CA GLN A 25 11.16 -2.71 11.31
C GLN A 25 9.86 -1.94 11.08
N GLN A 26 8.77 -2.39 11.70
CA GLN A 26 7.45 -1.79 11.59
C GLN A 26 7.05 -1.12 12.92
N PRO A 27 6.03 -0.24 12.91
CA PRO A 27 5.57 0.40 14.15
C PRO A 27 5.15 -0.62 15.21
N GLU A 28 5.69 -0.49 16.42
CA GLU A 28 5.24 -1.28 17.57
C GLU A 28 3.80 -0.94 17.96
N GLU A 29 3.11 -1.90 18.58
CA GLU A 29 1.79 -1.64 19.16
C GLU A 29 1.92 -0.61 20.29
N THR A 30 1.02 0.35 20.31
CA THR A 30 0.95 1.36 21.37
C THR A 30 -0.45 1.40 21.92
N SER A 31 -0.58 1.45 23.23
CA SER A 31 -1.90 1.49 23.86
C SER A 31 -2.59 2.83 23.63
N VAL A 32 -3.93 2.81 23.63
CA VAL A 32 -4.74 4.03 23.63
C VAL A 32 -4.41 4.92 24.84
N THR A 33 -4.00 4.33 25.97
CA THR A 33 -3.61 5.10 27.16
C THR A 33 -2.31 5.88 26.96
N ASP A 34 -1.36 5.38 26.17
CA ASP A 34 -0.09 6.08 25.91
C ASP A 34 -0.28 7.22 24.91
N VAL A 35 -1.00 6.92 23.82
CA VAL A 35 -1.09 7.83 22.66
C VAL A 35 -2.32 8.74 22.76
N GLY A 36 -3.43 8.26 23.29
CA GLY A 36 -4.73 8.93 23.32
C GLY A 36 -5.66 8.54 22.17
N TRP A 37 -5.22 7.66 21.26
CA TRP A 37 -5.96 7.23 20.07
C TRP A 37 -5.74 5.75 19.79
N ASP A 38 -6.71 5.09 19.14
CA ASP A 38 -6.45 3.84 18.41
C ASP A 38 -5.54 4.16 17.22
N THR A 39 -4.40 3.47 17.13
CA THR A 39 -3.37 3.73 16.11
C THR A 39 -3.18 2.56 15.14
N ASN A 40 -3.99 1.51 15.26
CA ASN A 40 -3.87 0.31 14.44
C ASN A 40 -3.96 0.61 12.92
N GLY A 41 -4.84 1.53 12.52
CA GLY A 41 -4.95 1.97 11.13
C GLY A 41 -3.73 2.75 10.64
N LEU A 42 -3.14 3.59 11.50
CA LEU A 42 -1.88 4.29 11.21
C LEU A 42 -0.73 3.30 11.04
N ASP A 43 -0.62 2.31 11.93
CA ASP A 43 0.45 1.30 11.87
C ASP A 43 0.38 0.49 10.56
N CYS A 44 -0.83 0.08 10.16
CA CYS A 44 -1.06 -0.56 8.88
C CYS A 44 -0.64 0.34 7.70
N LEU A 45 -1.01 1.62 7.73
CA LEU A 45 -0.68 2.57 6.66
C LEU A 45 0.83 2.83 6.56
N VAL A 46 1.49 3.02 7.70
CA VAL A 46 2.93 3.22 7.76
C VAL A 46 3.67 1.99 7.21
N ALA A 47 3.22 0.78 7.53
CA ALA A 47 3.80 -0.43 6.97
C ALA A 47 3.68 -0.52 5.45
N VAL A 48 2.52 -0.13 4.88
CA VAL A 48 2.33 -0.04 3.43
C VAL A 48 3.27 1.01 2.81
N ILE A 49 3.35 2.20 3.39
CA ILE A 49 4.20 3.29 2.90
C ILE A 49 5.68 2.88 2.92
N ARG A 50 6.14 2.31 4.04
CA ARG A 50 7.51 1.79 4.17
C ARG A 50 7.82 0.72 3.15
N ARG A 51 6.86 -0.17 2.87
CA ARG A 51 7.00 -1.17 1.81
C ARG A 51 7.16 -0.56 0.43
N ILE A 52 6.42 0.52 0.14
CA ILE A 52 6.52 1.29 -1.10
C ILE A 52 7.87 2.04 -1.19
N TYR A 53 8.35 2.63 -0.10
CA TYR A 53 9.69 3.24 -0.05
C TYR A 53 10.79 2.21 -0.33
N ALA A 54 10.71 1.03 0.28
CA ALA A 54 11.65 -0.05 0.00
C ALA A 54 11.57 -0.57 -1.44
N PHE A 55 10.39 -0.47 -2.07
CA PHE A 55 10.17 -0.86 -3.46
C PHE A 55 10.71 0.19 -4.46
N MET A 56 10.68 1.48 -4.13
CA MET A 56 11.14 2.58 -5.01
C MET A 56 12.09 3.57 -4.30
N PRO A 57 13.20 3.11 -3.72
CA PRO A 57 14.01 3.93 -2.81
C PRO A 57 14.69 5.12 -3.48
N GLY A 58 14.97 5.04 -4.79
CA GLY A 58 15.56 6.14 -5.53
C GLY A 58 14.59 7.28 -5.85
N TYR A 59 13.27 7.06 -5.74
CA TYR A 59 12.28 8.08 -6.11
C TYR A 59 12.06 9.10 -5.00
N PHE A 60 12.05 8.67 -3.74
CA PHE A 60 11.59 9.48 -2.62
C PHE A 60 12.70 10.30 -1.94
N HIS A 61 13.96 9.91 -2.09
CA HIS A 61 15.05 10.59 -1.40
C HIS A 61 15.43 11.93 -2.03
N ASP A 62 15.53 11.99 -3.35
CA ASP A 62 16.09 13.12 -4.09
C ASP A 62 15.02 14.00 -4.76
N ASN A 63 13.80 14.00 -4.21
CA ASN A 63 12.64 14.67 -4.81
C ASN A 63 12.14 15.80 -3.90
N GLU A 64 12.31 17.05 -4.35
CA GLU A 64 11.87 18.26 -3.62
C GLU A 64 10.35 18.30 -3.41
N GLU A 65 9.56 17.83 -4.39
CA GLU A 65 8.11 17.76 -4.26
C GLU A 65 7.72 16.79 -3.14
N PHE A 66 8.52 15.73 -2.94
CA PHE A 66 8.32 14.79 -1.84
C PHE A 66 8.65 15.38 -0.47
N ALA A 67 9.69 16.23 -0.37
CA ALA A 67 9.97 16.96 0.87
C ALA A 67 8.81 17.89 1.27
N ALA A 68 8.19 18.58 0.31
CA ALA A 68 6.99 19.39 0.58
C ALA A 68 5.78 18.55 1.01
N ALA A 69 5.61 17.36 0.42
CA ALA A 69 4.58 16.42 0.83
C ALA A 69 4.80 15.92 2.27
N GLU A 70 6.04 15.66 2.69
CA GLU A 70 6.39 15.28 4.06
C GLU A 70 6.11 16.39 5.10
N GLU A 71 6.26 17.65 4.70
CA GLU A 71 5.92 18.79 5.57
C GLU A 71 4.41 18.88 5.80
N LYS A 72 3.61 18.69 4.74
CA LYS A 72 2.14 18.68 4.80
C LYS A 72 1.59 17.44 5.49
N ASN A 73 2.21 16.27 5.29
CA ASN A 73 1.72 14.98 5.78
C ASN A 73 2.71 14.31 6.75
N PRO A 74 2.46 14.39 8.08
CA PRO A 74 3.37 13.86 9.09
C PRO A 74 3.52 12.33 9.02
N ILE A 75 2.58 11.60 8.39
CA ILE A 75 2.67 10.14 8.22
C ILE A 75 3.87 9.76 7.35
N LEU A 76 4.14 10.54 6.30
CA LEU A 76 5.20 10.23 5.33
C LEU A 76 6.58 10.30 5.99
N ARG A 77 6.82 11.36 6.76
CA ARG A 77 8.07 11.51 7.51
C ARG A 77 8.18 10.54 8.68
N TYR A 78 7.06 10.17 9.30
CA TYR A 78 7.04 9.14 10.36
C TYR A 78 7.43 7.76 9.79
N ALA A 79 7.01 7.46 8.57
CA ALA A 79 7.39 6.25 7.86
C ALA A 79 8.90 6.15 7.56
N TRP A 80 9.68 7.23 7.66
CA TRP A 80 11.15 7.19 7.56
C TRP A 80 11.89 7.03 8.89
N GLN A 81 11.19 7.01 10.02
CA GLN A 81 11.84 6.83 11.32
C GLN A 81 12.37 5.39 11.47
N MET A 82 13.42 5.22 12.26
CA MET A 82 13.82 3.91 12.78
C MET A 82 12.81 3.52 13.85
N LEU A 83 12.05 2.46 13.58
CA LEU A 83 10.96 2.00 14.45
C LEU A 83 11.33 0.77 15.28
N ASP A 84 12.57 0.30 15.16
CA ASP A 84 13.08 -0.81 15.98
C ASP A 84 12.97 -0.48 17.47
N ILE A 85 12.26 -1.31 18.21
CA ILE A 85 12.38 -1.39 19.66
C ILE A 85 13.05 -2.73 19.94
N PRO A 86 14.35 -2.74 20.30
CA PRO A 86 14.98 -3.96 20.79
C PRO A 86 14.15 -4.59 21.90
N GLU A 87 14.15 -5.92 22.02
CA GLU A 87 13.39 -6.61 23.07
C GLU A 87 13.74 -6.07 24.47
N GLU A 88 15.03 -5.75 24.68
CA GLU A 88 15.60 -5.16 25.89
C GLU A 88 15.43 -3.62 26.00
N ALA A 89 14.63 -3.01 25.12
CA ALA A 89 14.47 -1.56 25.13
C ALA A 89 13.88 -1.07 26.44
N THR A 90 14.48 0.01 26.95
CA THR A 90 14.05 0.68 28.16
C THR A 90 12.64 1.26 28.00
N ASP A 91 11.92 1.41 29.10
CA ASP A 91 10.62 2.12 29.15
C ASP A 91 10.71 3.51 28.51
N ALA A 92 11.86 4.20 28.67
CA ALA A 92 12.11 5.49 28.03
C ALA A 92 12.09 5.43 26.50
N THR A 93 12.58 4.34 25.89
CA THR A 93 12.59 4.16 24.43
C THR A 93 11.17 3.91 23.92
N ARG A 94 10.41 3.06 24.62
CA ARG A 94 8.99 2.81 24.32
C ARG A 94 8.14 4.08 24.46
N ALA A 95 8.35 4.83 25.54
CA ALA A 95 7.70 6.11 25.77
C ALA A 95 8.04 7.16 24.69
N GLN A 96 9.30 7.20 24.22
CA GLN A 96 9.69 8.08 23.13
C GLN A 96 8.94 7.73 21.84
N GLN A 97 8.88 6.45 21.45
CA GLN A 97 8.14 6.05 20.25
C GLN A 97 6.64 6.35 20.36
N ALA A 98 6.03 6.07 21.52
CA ALA A 98 4.64 6.44 21.77
C ALA A 98 4.44 7.96 21.66
N ALA A 99 5.38 8.78 22.15
CA ALA A 99 5.33 10.24 22.02
C ALA A 99 5.47 10.70 20.56
N GLU A 100 6.30 10.05 19.75
CA GLU A 100 6.39 10.36 18.32
C GLU A 100 5.10 10.02 17.56
N LYS A 101 4.54 8.83 17.81
CA LYS A 101 3.26 8.41 17.23
C LYS A 101 2.13 9.35 17.67
N LYS A 102 2.11 9.74 18.95
CA LYS A 102 1.20 10.75 19.50
C LYS A 102 1.31 12.09 18.79
N ALA A 103 2.53 12.56 18.53
CA ALA A 103 2.76 13.81 17.82
C ALA A 103 2.24 13.76 16.37
N VAL A 104 2.28 12.60 15.71
CA VAL A 104 1.65 12.40 14.39
C VAL A 104 0.13 12.49 14.52
N MET A 105 -0.46 11.74 15.45
CA MET A 105 -1.92 11.71 15.64
C MET A 105 -2.49 13.09 16.01
N SER A 106 -1.82 13.83 16.91
CA SER A 106 -2.24 15.18 17.31
C SER A 106 -2.21 16.18 16.15
N LYS A 107 -1.32 16.00 15.17
CA LYS A 107 -1.27 16.84 13.97
C LYS A 107 -2.36 16.47 12.96
N LEU A 108 -2.67 15.19 12.83
CA LEU A 108 -3.73 14.71 11.95
C LEU A 108 -5.12 15.07 12.48
N PHE A 109 -5.27 15.00 13.80
CA PHE A 109 -6.53 15.20 14.51
C PHE A 109 -6.33 16.22 15.63
N PRO A 110 -6.41 17.53 15.32
CA PRO A 110 -6.36 18.57 16.35
C PRO A 110 -7.59 18.57 17.29
N GLY A 111 -8.42 17.52 17.29
CA GLY A 111 -9.61 17.31 18.13
C GLY A 111 -10.05 15.84 18.21
N ASP A 112 -11.15 15.57 18.93
CA ASP A 112 -11.61 14.22 19.32
C ASP A 112 -12.46 13.52 18.24
N ALA A 113 -11.86 13.16 17.10
CA ALA A 113 -12.53 12.37 16.06
C ALA A 113 -11.97 10.93 16.00
N GLU A 114 -12.49 10.03 16.84
CA GLU A 114 -12.03 8.64 16.95
C GLU A 114 -12.12 7.83 15.64
N THR A 115 -13.17 8.03 14.83
CA THR A 115 -13.41 7.26 13.59
C THR A 115 -12.45 7.59 12.45
N ALA A 116 -11.72 8.72 12.52
CA ALA A 116 -10.81 9.16 11.48
C ALA A 116 -9.46 8.42 11.50
N THR A 117 -9.23 7.58 12.51
CA THR A 117 -7.97 6.86 12.75
C THR A 117 -7.83 5.55 11.98
N HIS A 118 -8.92 5.02 11.40
CA HIS A 118 -8.86 3.76 10.64
C HIS A 118 -8.09 3.93 9.33
N PHE A 119 -7.45 2.84 8.88
CA PHE A 119 -6.64 2.77 7.66
C PHE A 119 -7.38 3.35 6.45
N HIS A 120 -8.64 2.96 6.25
CA HIS A 120 -9.42 3.44 5.10
C HIS A 120 -9.53 4.98 5.08
N PHE A 121 -9.80 5.60 6.23
CA PHE A 121 -9.93 7.05 6.35
C PHE A 121 -8.59 7.75 6.14
N LEU A 122 -7.53 7.24 6.77
CA LEU A 122 -6.17 7.76 6.61
C LEU A 122 -5.68 7.64 5.15
N ASN A 123 -5.96 6.51 4.49
CA ASN A 123 -5.49 6.20 3.14
C ASN A 123 -6.28 6.92 2.04
N ALA A 124 -7.59 7.07 2.19
CA ALA A 124 -8.49 7.50 1.10
C ALA A 124 -9.31 8.77 1.42
N THR A 125 -9.83 8.92 2.64
CA THR A 125 -10.96 9.84 2.90
C THR A 125 -10.55 11.20 3.44
N LEU A 126 -9.42 11.31 4.16
CA LEU A 126 -8.99 12.60 4.73
C LEU A 126 -8.43 13.58 3.68
N GLY A 127 -8.36 13.21 2.40
CA GLY A 127 -7.75 14.00 1.33
C GLY A 127 -6.23 14.14 1.46
N LEU A 128 -5.67 14.05 2.67
CA LEU A 128 -4.25 14.26 2.94
C LEU A 128 -3.35 13.34 2.12
N MET A 129 -3.59 12.04 2.15
CA MET A 129 -2.82 11.09 1.33
C MET A 129 -3.05 11.30 -0.17
N SER A 130 -4.27 11.68 -0.57
CA SER A 130 -4.59 11.98 -1.97
C SER A 130 -3.84 13.21 -2.49
N ASP A 131 -3.73 14.26 -1.68
CA ASP A 131 -3.06 15.51 -2.02
C ASP A 131 -1.53 15.40 -1.96
N THR A 132 -1.01 14.49 -1.13
CA THR A 132 0.44 14.39 -0.85
C THR A 132 1.07 13.18 -1.48
N PHE A 133 0.70 11.97 -1.06
CA PHE A 133 1.41 10.76 -1.48
C PHE A 133 0.87 10.22 -2.80
N TRP A 134 -0.45 10.11 -2.95
CA TRP A 134 -1.06 9.48 -4.11
C TRP A 134 -1.16 10.41 -5.34
N SER A 135 -0.97 11.72 -5.15
CA SER A 135 -0.89 12.73 -6.21
C SER A 135 0.39 12.66 -7.03
N PHE A 136 1.38 11.90 -6.58
CA PHE A 136 2.63 11.80 -7.32
C PHE A 136 2.47 11.02 -8.65
N PRO A 137 3.10 11.48 -9.74
CA PRO A 137 2.98 10.92 -11.08
C PRO A 137 3.19 9.40 -11.24
N GLN A 138 3.98 8.76 -10.37
CA GLN A 138 4.29 7.33 -10.37
C GLN A 138 3.14 6.45 -9.86
N PHE A 139 2.13 7.03 -9.22
CA PHE A 139 0.94 6.31 -8.75
C PHE A 139 -0.26 6.49 -9.67
N HIS A 140 -0.14 7.35 -10.68
CA HIS A 140 -1.22 7.62 -11.62
C HIS A 140 -1.37 6.50 -12.63
N LEU A 141 -2.57 5.91 -12.69
CA LEU A 141 -2.89 4.82 -13.60
C LEU A 141 -2.89 5.28 -15.05
N PHE A 142 -3.30 6.52 -15.29
CA PHE A 142 -3.55 7.07 -16.61
C PHE A 142 -2.53 8.13 -17.04
N ALA A 143 -2.22 8.13 -18.34
CA ALA A 143 -1.65 9.30 -19.01
C ALA A 143 -2.71 10.42 -19.09
N PRO A 144 -2.38 11.65 -19.53
CA PRO A 144 -3.38 12.64 -19.89
C PRO A 144 -4.46 12.02 -20.80
N ARG A 145 -5.73 12.34 -20.54
CA ARG A 145 -6.84 11.71 -21.26
C ARG A 145 -6.93 12.28 -22.67
N LEU A 146 -7.28 11.45 -23.64
CA LEU A 146 -7.60 11.91 -24.98
C LEU A 146 -9.12 11.99 -25.08
N GLN A 147 -9.65 13.17 -25.42
CA GLN A 147 -11.08 13.41 -25.54
C GLN A 147 -11.46 13.69 -26.98
N LYS A 148 -12.67 13.28 -27.37
CA LYS A 148 -13.28 13.56 -28.65
C LYS A 148 -14.75 13.88 -28.40
N ASP A 149 -15.15 15.11 -28.73
CA ASP A 149 -16.54 15.54 -28.54
C ASP A 149 -17.45 14.96 -29.63
N GLU A 150 -18.77 15.03 -29.40
CA GLU A 150 -19.74 14.58 -30.37
C GLU A 150 -19.60 15.34 -31.70
N GLY A 151 -19.45 14.61 -32.82
CA GLY A 151 -19.29 15.18 -34.15
C GLY A 151 -17.85 15.57 -34.53
N ASP A 152 -16.91 15.58 -33.58
CA ASP A 152 -15.51 15.83 -33.89
C ASP A 152 -14.86 14.61 -34.58
N SER A 153 -13.73 14.84 -35.25
CA SER A 153 -12.91 13.77 -35.86
C SER A 153 -11.53 13.65 -35.22
N VAL A 154 -11.16 14.58 -34.33
CA VAL A 154 -9.81 14.72 -33.79
C VAL A 154 -9.82 14.50 -32.29
N TRP A 155 -8.85 13.72 -31.80
CA TRP A 155 -8.60 13.56 -30.36
C TRP A 155 -7.82 14.77 -29.82
N ARG A 156 -8.27 15.37 -28.74
CA ARG A 156 -7.55 16.42 -28.00
C ARG A 156 -7.01 15.88 -26.68
N VAL A 157 -5.81 16.33 -26.30
CA VAL A 157 -5.23 16.01 -24.99
C VAL A 157 -5.89 16.89 -23.93
N VAL A 158 -6.47 16.28 -22.91
CA VAL A 158 -7.05 16.98 -21.77
C VAL A 158 -6.28 16.56 -20.51
N PRO A 159 -5.71 17.51 -19.75
CA PRO A 159 -5.06 17.17 -18.49
C PRO A 159 -6.10 16.71 -17.47
N TRP A 160 -5.66 15.91 -16.52
CA TRP A 160 -6.51 15.54 -15.39
C TRP A 160 -6.51 16.63 -14.32
N ASP A 161 -7.66 16.78 -13.68
CA ASP A 161 -7.72 17.45 -12.37
C ASP A 161 -7.02 16.57 -11.30
N PRO A 162 -6.18 17.12 -10.39
CA PRO A 162 -5.38 16.30 -9.48
C PRO A 162 -6.19 15.39 -8.54
N PRO A 163 -7.25 15.86 -7.85
CA PRO A 163 -8.16 14.97 -7.11
C PRO A 163 -8.77 13.88 -7.99
N GLN A 164 -9.17 14.22 -9.22
CA GLN A 164 -9.80 13.28 -10.15
C GLN A 164 -8.85 12.16 -10.56
N ILE A 165 -7.60 12.45 -10.95
CA ILE A 165 -6.65 11.40 -11.35
C ILE A 165 -6.32 10.46 -10.21
N VAL A 166 -6.21 10.97 -8.99
CA VAL A 166 -5.95 10.14 -7.80
C VAL A 166 -7.11 9.18 -7.55
N ALA A 167 -8.36 9.66 -7.62
CA ALA A 167 -9.54 8.83 -7.45
C ALA A 167 -9.68 7.78 -8.57
N GLN A 168 -9.46 8.20 -9.83
CA GLN A 168 -9.56 7.30 -10.99
C GLN A 168 -8.44 6.25 -11.03
N SER A 169 -7.30 6.53 -10.40
CA SER A 169 -6.15 5.61 -10.32
C SER A 169 -6.33 4.45 -9.33
N ILE A 170 -7.54 4.23 -8.81
CA ILE A 170 -7.90 3.06 -8.00
C ILE A 170 -8.70 2.08 -8.85
N ILE A 171 -8.22 0.84 -8.90
CA ILE A 171 -8.95 -0.28 -9.51
C ILE A 171 -9.92 -0.84 -8.46
N VAL A 172 -11.16 -1.12 -8.86
CA VAL A 172 -12.16 -1.68 -7.97
C VAL A 172 -12.52 -3.07 -8.46
N LEU A 173 -12.27 -4.07 -7.62
CA LEU A 173 -12.71 -5.44 -7.79
C LEU A 173 -13.86 -5.69 -6.82
N ASP A 174 -15.09 -5.45 -7.27
CA ASP A 174 -16.28 -5.60 -6.46
C ASP A 174 -16.97 -6.94 -6.76
N CYS A 175 -16.67 -7.97 -5.96
CA CYS A 175 -17.29 -9.29 -6.09
C CYS A 175 -18.68 -9.36 -5.44
N LEU A 176 -19.13 -8.32 -4.73
CA LEU A 176 -20.51 -8.22 -4.26
C LEU A 176 -21.43 -7.89 -5.43
N GLN A 177 -21.03 -6.90 -6.25
CA GLN A 177 -21.80 -6.48 -7.43
C GLN A 177 -21.52 -7.37 -8.65
N ASN A 178 -20.29 -7.84 -8.81
CA ASN A 178 -19.86 -8.61 -9.98
C ASN A 178 -19.10 -9.89 -9.54
N PRO A 179 -19.78 -10.91 -8.99
CA PRO A 179 -19.11 -12.10 -8.43
C PRO A 179 -18.16 -12.82 -9.39
N GLY A 180 -18.49 -12.85 -10.69
CA GLY A 180 -17.67 -13.51 -11.71
C GLY A 180 -16.43 -12.72 -12.14
N MET A 181 -16.37 -11.40 -11.89
CA MET A 181 -15.31 -10.52 -12.40
C MET A 181 -13.96 -10.86 -11.77
N SER A 182 -13.00 -11.24 -12.60
CA SER A 182 -11.61 -11.46 -12.21
C SER A 182 -10.85 -10.15 -12.00
N LEU A 183 -9.71 -10.23 -11.30
CA LEU A 183 -8.82 -9.09 -11.13
C LEU A 183 -8.33 -8.54 -12.48
N GLN A 184 -8.02 -9.42 -13.44
CA GLN A 184 -7.59 -9.01 -14.78
C GLN A 184 -8.70 -8.29 -15.54
N GLU A 185 -9.95 -8.76 -15.46
CA GLU A 185 -11.09 -8.07 -16.08
C GLU A 185 -11.33 -6.70 -15.44
N ALA A 186 -11.21 -6.58 -14.10
CA ALA A 186 -11.31 -5.30 -13.41
C ALA A 186 -10.22 -4.31 -13.87
N VAL A 187 -8.99 -4.79 -14.08
CA VAL A 187 -7.87 -4.00 -14.64
C VAL A 187 -8.18 -3.57 -16.07
N ASP A 188 -8.50 -4.51 -16.95
CA ASP A 188 -8.74 -4.26 -18.38
C ASP A 188 -9.93 -3.30 -18.58
N SER A 189 -10.94 -3.38 -17.71
CA SER A 189 -12.11 -2.49 -17.74
C SER A 189 -11.77 -1.02 -17.54
N LYS A 190 -10.59 -0.67 -17.00
CA LYS A 190 -10.19 0.74 -16.77
C LYS A 190 -9.72 1.45 -18.03
N PHE A 191 -9.33 0.72 -19.07
CA PHE A 191 -8.67 1.28 -20.24
C PHE A 191 -9.56 1.23 -21.50
N GLY A 192 -9.10 1.91 -22.55
CA GLY A 192 -9.84 2.00 -23.81
C GLY A 192 -10.75 3.21 -23.90
N VAL A 193 -11.62 3.22 -24.91
CA VAL A 193 -12.58 4.30 -25.15
C VAL A 193 -13.77 4.14 -24.22
N LYS A 194 -14.13 5.22 -23.53
CA LYS A 194 -15.27 5.30 -22.61
C LYS A 194 -16.12 6.52 -22.90
N LYS A 195 -17.41 6.42 -22.58
CA LYS A 195 -18.28 7.59 -22.47
C LYS A 195 -17.98 8.32 -21.17
N TRP A 196 -17.75 9.63 -21.28
CA TRP A 196 -17.55 10.53 -20.16
C TRP A 196 -18.63 11.60 -20.19
N TYR A 197 -19.21 11.87 -19.03
CA TYR A 197 -20.27 12.86 -18.86
C TYR A 197 -19.74 13.96 -17.93
N ASP A 198 -19.66 15.17 -18.44
CA ASP A 198 -19.35 16.37 -17.66
C ASP A 198 -20.37 17.47 -17.93
N ASP A 199 -20.15 18.65 -17.34
CA ASP A 199 -21.05 19.80 -17.49
C ASP A 199 -21.14 20.28 -18.95
N ASP A 200 -20.16 19.93 -19.80
CA ASP A 200 -20.11 20.28 -21.22
C ASP A 200 -20.79 19.22 -22.12
N GLY A 201 -21.23 18.09 -21.56
CA GLY A 201 -22.03 17.06 -22.24
C GLY A 201 -21.39 15.66 -22.23
N GLU A 202 -21.71 14.86 -23.25
CA GLU A 202 -21.13 13.53 -23.45
C GLU A 202 -19.93 13.62 -24.40
N ALA A 203 -18.80 13.04 -23.99
CA ALA A 203 -17.62 12.91 -24.84
C ALA A 203 -17.04 11.49 -24.82
N ASP A 204 -16.42 11.09 -25.93
CA ASP A 204 -15.60 9.90 -25.96
C ASP A 204 -14.24 10.21 -25.35
N VAL A 205 -13.81 9.43 -24.36
CA VAL A 205 -12.53 9.57 -23.69
C VAL A 205 -11.74 8.28 -23.82
N LEU A 206 -10.56 8.36 -24.42
CA LEU A 206 -9.61 7.26 -24.48
C LEU A 206 -8.66 7.32 -23.27
N LEU A 207 -8.73 6.27 -22.45
CA LEU A 207 -7.91 6.08 -21.26
C LEU A 207 -6.74 5.14 -21.55
N VAL A 208 -5.53 5.68 -21.46
CA VAL A 208 -4.27 4.97 -21.72
C VAL A 208 -3.50 4.79 -20.43
N CYS A 209 -2.95 3.60 -20.22
CA CYS A 209 -2.12 3.32 -19.05
C CYS A 209 -0.78 4.06 -19.09
N LYS A 210 -0.41 4.70 -17.96
CA LYS A 210 0.89 5.35 -17.77
C LYS A 210 1.99 4.41 -17.26
N ARG A 211 1.66 3.14 -16.98
CA ARG A 211 2.53 2.16 -16.32
C ARG A 211 3.02 2.65 -14.95
N PRO A 212 2.10 2.92 -14.00
CA PRO A 212 2.46 3.38 -12.66
C PRO A 212 3.42 2.40 -11.99
N SER A 213 4.29 2.90 -11.13
CA SER A 213 5.21 2.01 -10.39
C SER A 213 4.47 1.19 -9.34
N VAL A 214 3.43 1.75 -8.72
CA VAL A 214 2.54 1.06 -7.78
C VAL A 214 1.08 1.32 -8.14
N VAL A 215 0.26 0.27 -8.13
CA VAL A 215 -1.18 0.29 -8.40
C VAL A 215 -1.95 -0.01 -7.13
N ARG A 216 -3.05 0.71 -6.91
CA ARG A 216 -3.98 0.48 -5.80
C ARG A 216 -5.22 -0.24 -6.32
N VAL A 217 -5.61 -1.31 -5.63
CA VAL A 217 -6.84 -2.07 -5.90
C VAL A 217 -7.66 -2.12 -4.62
N HIS A 218 -8.94 -1.77 -4.71
CA HIS A 218 -9.92 -2.05 -3.66
C HIS A 218 -10.65 -3.34 -4.00
N TYR A 219 -10.55 -4.32 -3.12
CA TYR A 219 -11.20 -5.62 -3.27
C TYR A 219 -12.32 -5.77 -2.24
N TYR A 220 -13.54 -6.00 -2.73
CA TYR A 220 -14.71 -6.28 -1.90
C TYR A 220 -15.06 -7.76 -2.09
N SER A 221 -14.77 -8.58 -1.09
CA SER A 221 -15.06 -10.02 -1.14
C SER A 221 -16.55 -10.28 -0.90
N ASN A 222 -17.05 -11.37 -1.48
CA ASN A 222 -18.42 -11.82 -1.29
C ASN A 222 -18.44 -13.07 -0.41
N PRO A 223 -19.02 -13.02 0.81
CA PRO A 223 -19.03 -14.17 1.72
C PRO A 223 -19.92 -15.32 1.21
N ASP A 224 -20.88 -15.03 0.32
CA ASP A 224 -21.84 -16.01 -0.20
C ASP A 224 -21.32 -16.76 -1.44
N GLN A 225 -20.07 -16.49 -1.85
CA GLN A 225 -19.44 -17.09 -3.01
C GLN A 225 -18.10 -17.72 -2.60
N PRO A 226 -17.60 -18.71 -3.37
CA PRO A 226 -16.24 -19.21 -3.18
C PRO A 226 -15.26 -18.03 -3.22
N SER A 227 -14.46 -17.90 -2.16
CA SER A 227 -13.45 -16.85 -2.10
C SER A 227 -12.42 -17.07 -3.21
N ARG A 228 -11.94 -15.97 -3.79
CA ARG A 228 -10.89 -16.04 -4.81
C ARG A 228 -9.61 -16.51 -4.15
N SER A 229 -8.92 -17.45 -4.78
CA SER A 229 -7.63 -17.90 -4.26
C SER A 229 -6.62 -16.75 -4.27
N PHE A 230 -5.65 -16.80 -3.35
CA PHE A 230 -4.55 -15.83 -3.36
C PHE A 230 -3.79 -15.83 -4.69
N ASP A 231 -3.65 -16.99 -5.33
CA ASP A 231 -2.97 -17.12 -6.63
C ASP A 231 -3.66 -16.32 -7.74
N GLU A 232 -4.99 -16.20 -7.70
CA GLU A 232 -5.76 -15.36 -8.64
C GLU A 232 -5.67 -13.86 -8.32
N LEU A 233 -5.35 -13.51 -7.08
CA LEU A 233 -5.33 -12.14 -6.56
C LEU A 233 -3.92 -11.53 -6.51
N ARG A 234 -2.86 -12.35 -6.52
CA ARG A 234 -1.48 -11.88 -6.30
C ARG A 234 -0.83 -11.21 -7.50
N THR A 235 -1.41 -11.34 -8.70
CA THR A 235 -0.85 -10.78 -9.94
C THR A 235 -1.91 -10.39 -10.96
N PHE A 236 -1.54 -9.46 -11.82
CA PHE A 236 -2.23 -9.20 -13.08
C PHE A 236 -1.27 -8.61 -14.12
N ASP A 237 -1.71 -8.56 -15.36
CA ASP A 237 -0.97 -7.99 -16.48
C ASP A 237 -1.62 -6.66 -16.91
N MET A 238 -0.96 -5.54 -16.63
CA MET A 238 -1.42 -4.20 -16.96
C MET A 238 -1.23 -3.92 -18.45
N PRO A 239 -2.27 -3.56 -19.22
CA PRO A 239 -2.10 -3.11 -20.59
C PRO A 239 -1.34 -1.80 -20.63
N PHE A 240 -0.51 -1.59 -21.65
CA PHE A 240 0.10 -0.31 -21.91
C PHE A 240 0.28 -0.07 -23.40
N THR A 241 0.12 1.19 -23.79
CA THR A 241 0.30 1.62 -25.17
C THR A 241 1.22 2.84 -25.16
N GLN A 242 2.25 2.80 -26.00
CA GLN A 242 3.22 3.88 -26.17
C GLN A 242 2.99 4.55 -27.53
N PHE A 243 2.91 5.87 -27.51
CA PHE A 243 2.69 6.70 -28.68
C PHE A 243 3.96 7.47 -29.05
N GLU A 244 4.15 7.72 -30.35
CA GLU A 244 5.08 8.68 -30.92
C GLU A 244 4.29 9.57 -31.89
N GLY A 245 4.08 10.83 -31.49
CA GLY A 245 3.07 11.68 -32.10
C GLY A 245 1.69 11.04 -31.98
N THR A 246 1.05 10.74 -33.11
CA THR A 246 -0.28 10.10 -33.18
C THR A 246 -0.21 8.59 -33.44
N SER A 247 0.98 8.01 -33.62
CA SER A 247 1.14 6.60 -33.96
C SER A 247 1.44 5.75 -32.73
N ILE A 248 0.80 4.58 -32.66
CA ILE A 248 1.13 3.56 -31.65
C ILE A 248 2.45 2.90 -32.07
N VAL A 249 3.49 3.04 -31.25
CA VAL A 249 4.81 2.44 -31.49
C VAL A 249 4.96 1.12 -30.77
N ARG A 250 4.29 0.99 -29.62
CA ARG A 250 4.34 -0.22 -28.81
C ARG A 250 3.03 -0.43 -28.11
N ASP A 251 2.54 -1.66 -28.15
CA ASP A 251 1.44 -2.12 -27.35
C ASP A 251 1.85 -3.41 -26.65
N GLY A 252 1.33 -3.64 -25.46
CA GLY A 252 1.66 -4.85 -24.71
C GLY A 252 1.14 -4.84 -23.30
N ARG A 253 1.70 -5.76 -22.50
CA ARG A 253 1.34 -5.89 -21.09
C ARG A 253 2.57 -5.91 -20.20
N CYS A 254 2.42 -5.38 -19.00
CA CYS A 254 3.44 -5.27 -17.96
C CYS A 254 2.93 -5.99 -16.73
N ARG A 255 3.72 -6.91 -16.16
CA ARG A 255 3.26 -7.71 -15.02
C ARG A 255 3.35 -6.93 -13.73
N TYR A 256 2.30 -7.01 -12.92
CA TYR A 256 2.25 -6.46 -11.58
C TYR A 256 2.06 -7.59 -10.58
N ALA A 257 2.75 -7.49 -9.45
CA ALA A 257 2.66 -8.43 -8.34
C ALA A 257 2.34 -7.70 -7.04
N ILE A 258 1.60 -8.39 -6.17
CA ILE A 258 1.22 -7.88 -4.86
C ILE A 258 2.48 -7.54 -4.04
N ILE A 259 2.48 -6.38 -3.39
CA ILE A 259 3.54 -5.95 -2.46
C ILE A 259 3.00 -5.68 -1.05
N ALA A 260 1.71 -5.38 -0.92
CA ALA A 260 1.03 -5.28 0.37
C ALA A 260 -0.49 -5.52 0.24
N ILE A 261 -1.12 -6.02 1.31
CA ILE A 261 -2.57 -6.13 1.47
C ILE A 261 -2.93 -5.62 2.85
N ALA A 262 -3.84 -4.66 2.95
CA ALA A 262 -4.47 -4.23 4.19
C ALA A 262 -5.93 -4.73 4.22
N ARG A 263 -6.28 -5.51 5.25
CA ARG A 263 -7.67 -5.88 5.57
C ARG A 263 -8.32 -4.73 6.32
N LEU A 264 -9.42 -4.22 5.78
CA LEU A 264 -10.14 -3.09 6.34
C LEU A 264 -11.09 -3.55 7.46
N ARG A 265 -11.15 -2.74 8.52
CA ARG A 265 -12.14 -2.89 9.59
C ARG A 265 -13.54 -2.67 9.02
N ARG A 266 -14.50 -3.49 9.43
CA ARG A 266 -15.91 -3.24 9.08
C ARG A 266 -16.42 -2.07 9.89
N LEU A 267 -17.19 -1.18 9.25
CA LEU A 267 -17.75 -0.04 9.96
C LEU A 267 -18.63 -0.52 11.12
N GLY A 268 -18.34 -0.03 12.34
CA GLY A 268 -19.05 -0.43 13.56
C GLY A 268 -18.62 -1.77 14.17
N SER A 269 -17.55 -2.39 13.68
CA SER A 269 -16.94 -3.60 14.27
C SER A 269 -15.74 -3.25 15.14
N GLU A 270 -15.51 -4.04 16.19
CA GLU A 270 -14.30 -4.00 17.03
C GLU A 270 -13.09 -4.74 16.38
N ASP A 271 -13.26 -5.29 15.18
CA ASP A 271 -12.20 -6.00 14.46
C ASP A 271 -10.99 -5.09 14.22
N MET A 272 -9.79 -5.61 14.47
CA MET A 272 -8.56 -4.90 14.11
C MET A 272 -8.33 -4.91 12.59
N GLU A 273 -7.69 -3.85 12.11
CA GLU A 273 -7.11 -3.81 10.77
C GLU A 273 -5.79 -4.57 10.80
N HIS A 274 -5.52 -5.25 9.69
CA HIS A 274 -4.32 -6.05 9.55
C HIS A 274 -3.65 -5.76 8.22
N VAL A 275 -2.33 -5.89 8.17
CA VAL A 275 -1.56 -5.73 6.94
C VAL A 275 -0.58 -6.89 6.77
N ARG A 276 -0.47 -7.36 5.52
CA ARG A 276 0.57 -8.28 5.04
C ARG A 276 1.44 -7.57 4.03
N LEU A 277 2.74 -7.80 4.12
CA LEU A 277 3.73 -7.28 3.19
C LEU A 277 4.33 -8.44 2.40
N TYR A 278 4.62 -8.22 1.12
CA TYR A 278 5.16 -9.22 0.22
C TYR A 278 6.44 -8.71 -0.44
N GLY A 279 7.47 -9.55 -0.50
CA GLY A 279 8.70 -9.30 -1.24
C GLY A 279 8.44 -9.24 -2.75
N VAL A 280 9.44 -8.81 -3.52
CA VAL A 280 9.31 -8.69 -4.99
C VAL A 280 9.03 -10.04 -5.65
N GLY A 281 9.52 -11.15 -5.06
CA GLY A 281 9.21 -12.52 -5.50
C GLY A 281 7.86 -13.09 -5.03
N GLY A 282 7.06 -12.30 -4.29
CA GLY A 282 5.75 -12.72 -3.77
C GLY A 282 5.78 -13.46 -2.44
N CYS A 283 6.96 -13.69 -1.84
CA CYS A 283 7.07 -14.25 -0.49
C CYS A 283 6.58 -13.27 0.57
N ASN A 284 5.91 -13.76 1.62
CA ASN A 284 5.56 -12.93 2.78
C ASN A 284 6.83 -12.38 3.44
N VAL A 285 6.84 -11.09 3.79
CA VAL A 285 7.93 -10.45 4.53
C VAL A 285 7.68 -10.67 6.02
N SER A 286 8.52 -11.45 6.66
CA SER A 286 8.52 -11.58 8.12
C SER A 286 8.82 -10.23 8.77
N ILE A 287 7.89 -9.76 9.59
CA ILE A 287 7.99 -8.52 10.36
C ILE A 287 8.47 -8.87 11.76
N LEU A 288 9.43 -8.11 12.28
CA LEU A 288 10.03 -8.32 13.61
C LEU A 288 9.29 -7.55 14.73
N ALA A 289 8.18 -6.89 14.39
CA ALA A 289 7.46 -6.04 15.34
C ALA A 289 6.44 -6.84 16.17
N ASN A 290 6.34 -6.51 17.45
CA ASN A 290 5.33 -7.07 18.36
C ASN A 290 4.00 -6.33 18.22
N ASN A 291 3.43 -6.34 17.01
CA ASN A 291 2.17 -5.66 16.73
C ASN A 291 1.15 -6.63 16.08
N PRO A 292 -0.02 -6.85 16.70
CA PRO A 292 -1.08 -7.72 16.18
C PRO A 292 -1.55 -7.37 14.75
N ALA A 293 -1.39 -6.11 14.32
CA ALA A 293 -1.68 -5.66 12.97
C ALA A 293 -0.91 -6.46 11.90
N PHE A 294 0.27 -6.98 12.25
CA PHE A 294 1.17 -7.68 11.33
C PHE A 294 1.12 -9.20 11.43
N ASN A 295 0.17 -9.75 12.21
CA ASN A 295 0.14 -11.19 12.45
C ASN A 295 -0.24 -11.98 11.18
N ALA A 296 0.79 -12.49 10.52
CA ALA A 296 0.74 -13.12 9.20
C ALA A 296 0.27 -14.59 9.21
N SER A 297 -0.13 -15.18 10.34
CA SER A 297 -0.65 -16.56 10.35
C SER A 297 -2.17 -16.64 10.41
N LYS A 298 -2.86 -15.57 10.87
CA LYS A 298 -4.27 -15.68 11.31
C LYS A 298 -5.36 -15.36 10.29
N TRP A 299 -5.01 -14.88 9.10
CA TRP A 299 -6.00 -14.46 8.09
C TRP A 299 -5.48 -14.58 6.67
N SER A 300 -6.32 -14.80 5.66
CA SER A 300 -5.89 -14.82 4.25
C SER A 300 -6.90 -14.03 3.42
N VAL A 301 -6.42 -13.30 2.41
CA VAL A 301 -7.32 -12.58 1.49
C VAL A 301 -8.21 -13.55 0.71
N GLY A 302 -7.73 -14.77 0.48
CA GLY A 302 -8.48 -15.84 -0.18
C GLY A 302 -9.33 -16.69 0.76
N SER A 303 -9.42 -16.35 2.05
CA SER A 303 -10.39 -16.99 2.94
C SER A 303 -11.79 -16.41 2.74
N PRO A 304 -12.87 -17.19 2.89
CA PRO A 304 -14.23 -16.66 2.89
C PRO A 304 -14.38 -15.56 3.94
N SER A 305 -14.77 -14.36 3.50
CA SER A 305 -14.84 -13.19 4.37
C SER A 305 -15.79 -12.16 3.78
N SER A 306 -16.36 -11.28 4.61
CA SER A 306 -17.03 -10.05 4.16
C SER A 306 -16.20 -8.80 4.45
N HIS A 307 -14.87 -8.95 4.50
CA HIS A 307 -13.98 -7.81 4.61
C HIS A 307 -13.75 -7.16 3.25
N ALA A 308 -13.50 -5.85 3.29
CA ALA A 308 -12.88 -5.15 2.19
C ALA A 308 -11.37 -5.13 2.38
N TYR A 309 -10.63 -5.05 1.28
CA TYR A 309 -9.17 -5.04 1.27
C TYR A 309 -8.66 -3.89 0.41
N ALA A 310 -7.63 -3.20 0.90
CA ALA A 310 -6.80 -2.32 0.09
C ALA A 310 -5.53 -3.08 -0.30
N MET A 311 -5.37 -3.34 -1.59
CA MET A 311 -4.27 -4.12 -2.16
C MET A 311 -3.35 -3.22 -2.97
N PHE A 312 -2.04 -3.45 -2.85
CA PHE A 312 -1.02 -2.64 -3.48
C PHE A 312 -0.13 -3.54 -4.33
N PHE A 313 0.06 -3.18 -5.59
CA PHE A 313 0.81 -3.96 -6.55
C PHE A 313 1.98 -3.16 -7.11
N GLY A 314 3.17 -3.73 -7.08
CA GLY A 314 4.36 -3.19 -7.71
C GLY A 314 4.62 -3.81 -9.08
N ARG A 315 5.29 -3.07 -9.96
CA ARG A 315 5.79 -3.62 -11.23
C ARG A 315 6.76 -4.78 -10.98
N ALA A 316 6.48 -5.93 -11.59
CA ALA A 316 7.24 -7.17 -11.43
C ALA A 316 7.84 -7.65 -12.77
N ASP A 317 8.17 -6.71 -13.65
CA ASP A 317 8.82 -6.97 -14.93
C ASP A 317 10.04 -7.88 -14.68
N HIS A 318 10.07 -9.05 -15.33
CA HIS A 318 11.16 -10.04 -15.26
C HIS A 318 11.35 -10.77 -13.92
N THR A 319 10.45 -10.62 -12.94
CA THR A 319 10.55 -11.37 -11.69
C THR A 319 9.83 -12.71 -11.80
N GLN A 320 10.53 -13.81 -11.51
CA GLN A 320 9.88 -15.09 -11.29
C GLN A 320 9.17 -15.07 -9.94
N LEU A 321 7.87 -15.25 -9.98
CA LEU A 321 7.07 -15.38 -8.77
C LEU A 321 7.11 -16.82 -8.32
N SER A 322 7.60 -17.00 -7.10
CA SER A 322 7.57 -18.29 -6.42
C SER A 322 6.12 -18.65 -6.06
N ALA A 323 5.76 -19.92 -6.26
CA ALA A 323 4.51 -20.48 -5.76
C ALA A 323 4.63 -20.65 -4.24
N PHE A 324 4.31 -19.59 -3.49
CA PHE A 324 4.21 -19.65 -2.03
C PHE A 324 2.75 -19.52 -1.61
N PRO A 325 2.28 -20.33 -0.64
CA PRO A 325 0.98 -20.11 -0.03
C PRO A 325 0.97 -18.77 0.71
N GLU A 326 -0.16 -18.05 0.67
CA GLU A 326 -0.31 -16.74 1.34
C GLU A 326 -0.07 -16.83 2.85
N VAL A 327 -0.56 -17.92 3.43
CA VAL A 327 -0.42 -18.31 4.82
C VAL A 327 0.18 -19.69 4.81
N ASN A 328 1.30 -19.87 5.50
CA ASN A 328 1.78 -21.20 5.82
C ASN A 328 1.19 -21.60 7.17
N PRO A 329 0.17 -22.47 7.22
CA PRO A 329 -0.45 -22.89 8.49
C PRO A 329 0.52 -23.68 9.37
N ASP A 330 1.57 -24.25 8.77
CA ASP A 330 2.62 -25.01 9.45
C ASP A 330 3.85 -24.15 9.78
N ALA A 331 3.85 -22.86 9.41
CA ALA A 331 4.88 -21.96 9.90
C ALA A 331 4.64 -21.75 11.39
N PRO A 332 5.65 -21.94 12.25
CA PRO A 332 5.55 -21.55 13.64
C PRO A 332 5.12 -20.08 13.69
N ASP A 333 4.19 -19.71 14.56
CA ASP A 333 3.94 -18.30 14.85
C ASP A 333 5.30 -17.65 15.09
N THR A 334 5.57 -16.45 14.55
CA THR A 334 6.92 -15.85 14.52
C THR A 334 7.66 -15.87 15.87
N ILE A 335 6.90 -15.92 16.97
CA ILE A 335 7.34 -16.13 18.35
C ILE A 335 8.11 -17.47 18.56
N GLU A 336 7.70 -18.56 17.91
CA GLU A 336 8.36 -19.88 18.02
C GLU A 336 9.64 -19.99 17.18
N VAL A 337 9.75 -19.25 16.07
CA VAL A 337 10.96 -19.24 15.23
C VAL A 337 12.13 -18.57 15.97
N GLU A 338 11.87 -17.51 16.75
CA GLU A 338 12.87 -16.88 17.61
C GLU A 338 13.33 -17.81 18.74
N ALA A 339 12.41 -18.55 19.37
CA ALA A 339 12.75 -19.55 20.38
C ALA A 339 13.63 -20.68 19.81
N MET A 340 13.35 -21.13 18.59
CA MET A 340 14.16 -22.16 17.92
C MET A 340 15.53 -21.64 17.46
N MET A 341 15.64 -20.39 16.99
CA MET A 341 16.92 -19.78 16.62
C MET A 341 17.80 -19.50 17.87
N HIS A 342 17.21 -19.07 18.98
CA HIS A 342 17.93 -18.92 20.25
C HIS A 342 18.41 -20.27 20.83
N ALA A 343 17.57 -21.31 20.76
CA ALA A 343 17.97 -22.66 21.19
C ALA A 343 19.12 -23.23 20.31
N GLY A 344 19.09 -22.96 19.00
CA GLY A 344 20.15 -23.37 18.07
C GLY A 344 21.49 -22.63 18.28
N LEU A 345 21.45 -21.36 18.69
CA LEU A 345 22.65 -20.56 19.00
C LEU A 345 23.25 -20.90 20.37
N LEU A 346 22.44 -21.25 21.36
CA LEU A 346 22.92 -21.70 22.68
C LEU A 346 23.48 -23.12 22.64
N SER A 347 22.91 -24.02 21.82
CA SER A 347 23.44 -25.37 21.60
C SER A 347 24.82 -25.36 20.92
N ARG A 348 25.10 -24.38 20.04
CA ARG A 348 26.40 -24.22 19.38
C ARG A 348 27.49 -23.55 20.22
N ARG A 349 27.15 -23.00 21.39
CA ARG A 349 28.12 -22.46 22.36
C ARG A 349 28.54 -23.46 23.44
N ALA A 350 27.95 -24.66 23.45
CA ALA A 350 28.19 -25.69 24.46
C ALA A 350 28.99 -26.90 23.94
N VAL A 351 29.70 -26.76 22.81
CA VAL A 351 30.60 -27.80 22.26
C VAL A 351 32.02 -27.28 22.14
#